data_AF-F3AW85-F1
#
_entry.id   AF-F3AW85-F1
#
_cell.length_a   1.000
_cell.length_b   1.000
_cell.length_c   1.000
_cell.angle_alpha   90.00
_cell.angle_beta   90.00
_cell.angle_gamma   90.00
#
_symmetry.space_group_name_H-M   'P 1'
#
loop_
_entity.id
_entity.type
_entity.pdbx_description
1 polymer ?
#
loop_
_entity_poly.entity_id
_entity_poly.type
_entity_poly.pdbx_seq_one_letter_code
_entity_poly.pdbx_strand_id
1 'polypeptide(L)'
;MARKVKSSESTSSSKKIRPALTPEARELQMISLAVDLAEKQLLEGTASSQVITHYLKLGSSREKLEQERLAEENNLARAKVRAIDSTDEIKDLYKDAINAFRIYSGQGNDDD
;
A
#
# COMPACT_ATOMS: atom_id res chain seq x y z
N MET A 1 -58.45 -10.19 -17.62
CA MET A 1 -57.20 -9.42 -17.42
C MET A 1 -56.07 -10.40 -17.15
N ALA A 2 -55.10 -10.55 -18.06
CA ALA A 2 -53.94 -11.40 -17.86
C ALA A 2 -52.68 -10.52 -17.93
N ARG A 3 -52.02 -10.31 -16.79
CA ARG A 3 -50.78 -9.53 -16.71
C ARG A 3 -49.62 -10.47 -17.06
N LYS A 4 -49.06 -10.30 -18.26
CA LYS A 4 -47.85 -11.03 -18.69
C LYS A 4 -46.66 -10.53 -17.87
N VAL A 5 -46.13 -11.40 -17.00
CA VAL A 5 -44.92 -11.14 -16.23
C VAL A 5 -43.74 -11.19 -17.21
N LYS A 6 -42.99 -10.09 -17.30
CA LYS A 6 -41.77 -10.03 -18.11
C LYS A 6 -40.68 -10.80 -17.35
N SER A 7 -40.34 -11.98 -17.84
CA SER A 7 -39.15 -12.71 -17.43
C SER A 7 -37.92 -11.87 -17.80
N SER A 8 -37.27 -11.30 -16.79
CA SER A 8 -35.94 -10.71 -16.96
C SER A 8 -34.95 -11.85 -17.16
N GLU A 9 -34.73 -12.24 -18.41
CA GLU A 9 -33.54 -12.99 -18.78
C GLU A 9 -32.34 -12.14 -18.38
N SER A 10 -31.65 -12.58 -17.32
CA SER A 10 -30.37 -12.04 -16.91
C SER A 10 -29.35 -12.40 -17.99
N THR A 11 -29.33 -11.61 -19.06
CA THR A 11 -28.23 -11.62 -20.02
C THR A 11 -26.95 -11.37 -19.22
N SER A 12 -26.12 -12.39 -19.12
CA SER A 12 -24.75 -12.32 -18.63
C SER A 12 -23.96 -11.40 -19.55
N SER A 13 -24.13 -10.09 -19.36
CA SER A 13 -23.32 -9.09 -20.03
C SER A 13 -21.90 -9.34 -19.57
N SER A 14 -21.07 -9.90 -20.46
CA SER A 14 -19.63 -9.93 -20.29
C SER A 14 -19.20 -8.48 -20.07
N LYS A 15 -18.91 -8.13 -18.81
CA LYS A 15 -18.51 -6.77 -18.44
C LYS A 15 -17.27 -6.47 -19.28
N LYS A 16 -17.39 -5.60 -20.28
CA LYS A 16 -16.23 -5.10 -21.04
C LYS A 16 -15.41 -4.26 -20.07
N ILE A 17 -14.39 -4.87 -19.48
CA ILE A 17 -13.46 -4.19 -18.58
C ILE A 17 -12.62 -3.25 -19.44
N ARG A 18 -12.58 -1.97 -19.05
CA ARG A 18 -11.72 -0.99 -19.69
C ARG A 18 -10.25 -1.37 -19.42
N PRO A 19 -9.38 -1.36 -20.44
CA PRO A 19 -7.97 -1.69 -20.24
C PRO A 19 -7.31 -0.76 -19.22
N ALA A 20 -6.44 -1.30 -18.37
CA ALA A 20 -5.61 -0.50 -17.48
C ALA A 20 -4.62 0.40 -18.27
N LEU A 21 -4.48 1.65 -17.82
CA LEU A 21 -3.57 2.63 -18.41
C LEU A 21 -2.14 2.56 -17.84
N THR A 22 -1.94 1.91 -16.70
CA THR A 22 -0.62 1.73 -16.07
C THR A 22 -0.34 0.24 -15.83
N PRO A 23 0.95 -0.16 -15.71
CA PRO A 23 1.32 -1.54 -15.35
C PRO A 23 0.73 -1.98 -14.01
N GLU A 24 0.82 -1.14 -12.98
CA GLU A 24 0.26 -1.42 -11.65
C GLU A 24 -1.27 -1.61 -11.68
N ALA A 25 -1.98 -0.76 -12.43
CA ALA A 25 -3.42 -0.91 -12.58
C ALA A 25 -3.79 -2.21 -13.32
N ARG A 26 -2.91 -2.69 -14.22
CA ARG A 26 -3.11 -3.97 -14.92
C ARG A 26 -2.96 -5.14 -13.97
N GLU A 27 -1.98 -5.11 -13.09
CA GLU A 27 -1.80 -6.13 -12.05
C GLU A 27 -3.03 -6.19 -11.13
N LEU A 28 -3.52 -5.04 -10.66
CA LEU A 28 -4.74 -4.97 -9.85
C LEU A 28 -5.98 -5.50 -10.58
N GLN A 29 -6.11 -5.22 -11.89
CA GLN A 29 -7.18 -5.81 -12.69
C GLN A 29 -7.08 -7.33 -12.74
N MET A 30 -5.90 -7.90 -12.98
CA MET A 30 -5.70 -9.35 -13.00
C MET A 30 -5.99 -9.99 -11.64
N ILE A 31 -5.59 -9.33 -10.55
CA ILE A 31 -5.91 -9.77 -9.19
C ILE A 31 -7.42 -9.77 -8.99
N SER A 32 -8.14 -8.70 -9.35
CA SER A 32 -9.60 -8.64 -9.20
C SER A 32 -10.32 -9.78 -9.94
N LEU A 33 -9.89 -10.07 -11.16
CA LEU A 33 -10.44 -11.17 -11.96
C LEU A 33 -10.18 -12.54 -11.32
N ALA A 34 -8.99 -12.74 -10.75
CA ALA A 34 -8.65 -13.96 -10.04
C ALA A 34 -9.49 -14.13 -8.77
N VAL A 35 -9.75 -13.05 -8.03
CA VAL A 35 -10.61 -13.07 -6.83
C VAL A 35 -12.04 -13.41 -7.20
N ASP A 36 -12.62 -12.75 -8.20
CA ASP A 36 -14.00 -13.01 -8.66
C ASP A 36 -14.18 -14.46 -9.11
N LEU A 37 -13.16 -15.05 -9.74
CA LEU A 37 -13.17 -16.45 -10.17
C LEU A 37 -13.09 -17.38 -8.96
N ALA A 38 -12.16 -17.12 -8.03
CA ALA A 38 -12.01 -17.93 -6.83
C ALA A 38 -13.26 -17.90 -5.95
N GLU A 39 -13.93 -16.75 -5.82
CA GLU A 39 -15.20 -16.63 -5.09
C GLU A 39 -16.26 -17.56 -5.67
N LYS A 40 -16.44 -17.53 -7.00
CA LYS A 40 -17.38 -18.44 -7.68
C LYS A 40 -17.03 -19.90 -7.45
N GLN A 41 -15.75 -20.27 -7.60
CA GLN A 41 -15.30 -21.64 -7.39
C GLN A 41 -15.51 -22.13 -5.94
N LEU A 42 -15.34 -21.24 -4.96
CA LEU A 42 -15.57 -21.56 -3.54
C LEU A 42 -17.07 -21.76 -3.26
N LEU A 43 -17.94 -20.91 -3.82
CA LEU A 43 -19.40 -21.05 -3.68
C LEU A 43 -19.94 -22.31 -4.35
N GLU A 44 -19.41 -22.64 -5.53
CA GLU A 44 -19.79 -23.83 -6.30
C GLU A 44 -19.14 -25.13 -5.78
N GLY A 45 -18.20 -25.03 -4.84
CA GLY A 45 -17.44 -26.16 -4.30
C GLY A 45 -16.45 -26.79 -5.30
N THR A 46 -16.13 -26.11 -6.39
CA THR A 46 -15.20 -26.56 -7.44
C THR A 46 -13.78 -26.00 -7.27
N ALA A 47 -13.54 -25.24 -6.20
CA ALA A 47 -12.24 -24.67 -5.90
C ALA A 47 -11.16 -25.75 -5.70
N SER A 48 -9.99 -25.52 -6.28
CA SER A 48 -8.83 -26.38 -6.05
C SER A 48 -8.30 -26.22 -4.62
N SER A 49 -7.60 -27.25 -4.13
CA SER A 49 -6.97 -27.23 -2.81
C SER A 49 -6.01 -26.04 -2.64
N GLN A 50 -5.35 -25.60 -3.72
CA GLN A 50 -4.45 -24.46 -3.71
C GLN A 50 -5.19 -23.14 -3.50
N VAL A 51 -6.34 -22.94 -4.16
CA VAL A 51 -7.19 -21.74 -3.97
C VAL A 51 -7.68 -21.69 -2.53
N ILE A 52 -8.21 -22.80 -2.02
CA ILE A 52 -8.70 -22.90 -0.64
C ILE A 52 -7.59 -22.58 0.36
N THR A 53 -6.41 -23.19 0.18
CA THR A 53 -5.26 -22.97 1.07
C THR A 53 -4.77 -21.53 1.04
N HIS A 54 -4.72 -20.90 -0.14
CA HIS A 54 -4.30 -19.50 -0.27
C HIS A 54 -5.19 -18.56 0.55
N TYR A 55 -6.52 -18.67 0.40
CA TYR A 55 -7.46 -17.82 1.15
C TYR A 55 -7.50 -18.13 2.64
N LEU A 56 -7.34 -19.40 3.04
CA LEU A 56 -7.22 -19.76 4.46
C LEU A 56 -5.96 -19.17 5.10
N LYS A 57 -4.84 -19.15 4.37
CA LYS A 57 -3.61 -18.49 4.84
C LYS A 57 -3.81 -16.98 4.97
N LEU A 58 -4.43 -16.35 3.97
CA LEU A 58 -4.71 -14.92 3.97
C LEU A 58 -5.58 -14.48 5.17
N GLY A 59 -6.56 -15.32 5.54
CA GLY A 59 -7.45 -15.05 6.69
C GLY A 59 -6.89 -15.45 8.05
N SER A 60 -5.73 -16.10 8.10
CA SER A 60 -5.16 -16.63 9.34
C SER A 60 -4.73 -15.52 10.30
N SER A 61 -4.81 -15.77 11.61
CA SER A 61 -4.31 -14.84 12.63
C SER A 61 -2.82 -14.56 12.49
N ARG A 62 -2.05 -15.54 12.00
CA ARG A 62 -0.62 -15.40 11.71
C ARG A 62 -0.36 -14.34 10.65
N GLU A 63 -1.09 -14.37 9.54
CA GLU A 63 -0.91 -13.41 8.45
C GLU A 63 -1.22 -11.98 8.91
N LYS A 64 -2.25 -11.80 9.74
CA LYS A 64 -2.57 -10.47 10.31
C LYS A 64 -1.44 -9.92 11.17
N LEU A 65 -0.87 -10.76 12.04
CA LEU A 65 0.27 -10.37 12.88
C LEU A 65 1.53 -10.12 12.05
N GLU A 66 1.73 -10.87 10.97
CA GLU A 66 2.86 -10.68 10.06
C GLU A 66 2.75 -9.35 9.30
N GLN A 67 1.55 -8.99 8.84
CA GLN A 67 1.28 -7.69 8.23
C GLN A 67 1.46 -6.53 9.21
N GLU A 68 1.01 -6.68 10.45
CA GLU A 68 1.21 -5.69 11.51
C GLU A 68 2.70 -5.49 11.82
N ARG A 69 3.44 -6.60 11.96
CA ARG A 69 4.91 -6.57 12.14
C ARG A 69 5.60 -5.83 11.00
N LEU A 70 5.21 -6.10 9.74
CA LEU A 70 5.76 -5.41 8.57
C LEU A 70 5.42 -3.91 8.57
N ALA A 71 4.21 -3.54 9.01
CA ALA A 71 3.82 -2.14 9.13
C ALA A 71 4.63 -1.42 10.22
N GLU A 72 4.85 -2.05 11.38
CA GLU A 72 5.70 -1.52 12.44
C GLU A 72 7.16 -1.38 12.00
N GLU A 73 7.71 -2.38 11.30
CA GLU A 73 9.05 -2.29 10.72
C GLU A 73 9.18 -1.12 9.74
N ASN A 74 8.16 -0.89 8.90
CA ASN A 74 8.14 0.25 7.99
C ASN A 74 8.11 1.57 8.76
N ASN A 75 7.31 1.66 9.82
CA ASN A 75 7.23 2.84 10.68
C ASN A 75 8.56 3.11 11.38
N LEU A 76 9.22 2.07 11.91
CA LEU A 76 10.53 2.17 12.52
C LEU A 76 11.59 2.60 11.52
N ALA A 77 11.57 2.07 10.29
CA ALA A 77 12.46 2.51 9.22
C ALA A 77 12.25 4.00 8.90
N ARG A 78 10.99 4.45 8.77
CA ARG A 78 10.66 5.87 8.56
C ARG A 78 11.10 6.75 9.72
N ALA A 79 10.93 6.30 10.97
CA ALA A 79 11.36 7.03 12.14
C ALA A 79 12.89 7.16 12.20
N LYS A 80 13.63 6.11 11.80
CA LYS A 80 15.09 6.16 11.69
C LYS A 80 15.55 7.14 10.62
N VAL A 81 14.92 7.15 9.45
CA VAL A 81 15.21 8.14 8.39
C VAL A 81 15.02 9.56 8.92
N ARG A 82 13.86 9.84 9.53
CA ARG A 82 13.58 11.15 10.13
C ARG A 82 14.57 11.53 11.23
N ALA A 83 14.99 10.57 12.05
CA ALA A 83 15.97 10.83 13.11
C ALA A 83 17.33 11.24 12.52
N ILE A 84 17.76 10.57 11.44
CA ILE A 84 18.99 10.92 10.71
C ILE A 84 18.86 12.33 10.12
N ASP A 85 17.76 12.60 9.39
CA ASP A 85 17.52 13.91 8.78
C ASP A 85 17.52 15.02 9.84
N SER A 86 16.81 14.82 10.96
CA SER A 86 16.78 15.78 12.07
C SER A 86 18.15 16.00 12.72
N THR A 87 19.00 14.98 12.75
CA THR A 87 20.36 15.09 13.29
C THR A 87 21.22 15.98 12.40
N ASP A 88 21.05 15.88 11.08
CA ASP A 88 21.78 16.72 10.13
C ASP A 88 21.25 18.17 10.15
N GLU A 89 19.94 18.39 10.24
CA GLU A 89 19.35 19.72 10.46
C GLU A 89 19.86 20.38 11.75
N ILE A 90 19.93 19.63 12.86
CA ILE A 90 20.45 20.13 14.14
C ILE A 90 21.93 20.52 14.00
N LYS A 91 22.76 19.71 13.31
CA LYS A 91 24.17 20.05 13.09
C LYS A 91 24.32 21.39 12.35
N ASP A 92 23.50 21.62 11.32
CA ASP A 92 23.58 22.85 10.53
C ASP A 92 23.11 24.06 11.35
N LEU A 93 22.02 23.94 12.11
CA LEU A 93 21.59 24.95 13.09
C LEU A 93 22.68 25.29 14.12
N TYR A 94 23.40 24.29 14.63
CA TYR A 94 24.51 24.52 15.57
C TYR A 94 25.69 25.24 14.91
N LYS A 95 26.05 24.89 13.68
CA LYS A 95 27.11 25.60 12.92
C LYS A 95 26.72 27.05 12.71
N ASP A 96 25.48 27.31 12.28
CA ASP A 96 24.98 28.66 12.05
C ASP A 96 24.97 29.49 13.34
N ALA A 97 24.52 28.90 14.45
CA ALA A 97 24.56 29.55 15.76
C ALA A 97 26.00 29.89 16.20
N ILE A 98 26.94 28.95 16.07
CA ILE A 98 28.35 29.17 16.41
C ILE A 98 28.96 30.27 15.53
N ASN A 99 28.67 30.27 14.23
CA ASN A 99 29.12 31.31 13.30
C ASN A 99 28.55 32.68 13.68
N ALA A 100 27.25 32.77 14.00
CA ALA A 100 26.62 34.00 14.45
C ALA A 100 27.25 34.53 15.75
N PHE A 101 27.56 33.65 16.71
CA PHE A 101 28.25 34.04 17.95
C PHE A 101 29.69 34.50 17.71
N ARG A 102 30.43 33.88 16.77
CA ARG A 102 31.79 34.29 16.38
C ARG A 102 31.80 35.66 15.70
N ILE A 103 30.82 35.94 14.85
CA ILE A 103 30.64 37.26 14.22
C ILE A 103 30.32 38.30 15.29
N TYR A 104 29.41 37.99 16.22
CA TYR A 104 29.00 38.90 17.28
C TYR A 104 30.10 39.17 18.32
N SER A 105 30.97 38.20 18.62
CA SER A 105 32.07 38.36 19.58
C SER A 105 33.25 39.20 19.04
N GLY A 106 33.14 39.75 17.84
CA GLY A 106 34.18 40.59 17.23
C GLY A 106 35.40 39.80 16.75
N GLN A 107 35.28 38.48 16.64
CA GLN A 107 36.34 37.57 16.19
C GLN A 107 36.11 37.06 14.75
N GLY A 108 35.26 37.76 13.99
CA GLY A 108 35.08 37.57 12.57
C GLY A 108 36.18 38.26 11.78
N ASN A 109 37.39 37.69 11.78
CA ASN A 109 38.38 38.02 10.76
C ASN A 109 38.27 37.02 9.61
N ASP A 110 38.11 37.63 8.42
CA ASP A 110 38.56 37.27 7.08
C ASP A 110 39.03 35.84 6.88
N ASP A 111 38.21 35.04 6.21
CA ASP A 111 38.67 34.02 5.27
C ASP A 111 37.56 33.91 4.20
N ASP A 112 37.86 34.41 3.00
CA ASP A 112 37.23 33.98 1.74
C ASP A 112 37.32 32.45 1.57
#